data_AF-A0A966WMU6-F1
#
_entry.id   AF-A0A966WMU6-F1
#
_cell.length_a   1.000
_cell.length_b   1.000
_cell.length_c   1.000
_cell.angle_alpha   90.00
_cell.angle_beta   90.00
_cell.angle_gamma   90.00
#
_symmetry.space_group_name_H-M   'P 1'
#
loop_
_entity.id
_entity.type
_entity.pdbx_description
1 polymer ?
#
loop_
_entity_poly.entity_id
_entity_poly.type
_entity_poly.pdbx_seq_one_letter_code
_entity_poly.pdbx_strand_id
1 'polypeptide(L)'
;EYNANNGAYLDKLITEQGIQVREFNDDVYDAFGEAAEAVFEEVRAHSDLANRVHESFAKSRAEVGRWMNLSDQPYLRQRNRVLGVKV
;
A
#
# COMPACT_ATOMS: atom_id res chain seq x y z
N GLU A 1 -16.50 3.35 0.30
CA GLU A 1 -15.91 3.24 1.64
C GLU A 1 -16.52 2.04 2.36
N TYR A 2 -15.69 1.11 2.88
CA TYR A 2 -16.14 -0.07 3.65
C TYR A 2 -15.28 -0.30 4.91
N ASN A 3 -14.56 0.72 5.40
CA ASN A 3 -13.54 0.53 6.44
C ASN A 3 -14.03 0.83 7.86
N ALA A 4 -15.31 1.17 8.05
CA ALA A 4 -15.86 1.64 9.33
C ALA A 4 -15.60 0.65 10.48
N ASN A 5 -15.61 -0.65 10.19
CA ASN A 5 -15.44 -1.69 11.20
C ASN A 5 -14.04 -2.33 11.22
N ASN A 6 -13.11 -1.92 10.33
CA ASN A 6 -11.81 -2.61 10.20
C ASN A 6 -11.01 -2.60 11.50
N GLY A 7 -10.98 -1.46 12.22
CA GLY A 7 -10.26 -1.36 13.49
C GLY A 7 -10.84 -2.28 14.57
N ALA A 8 -12.17 -2.30 14.71
CA ALA A 8 -12.84 -3.15 15.69
C ALA A 8 -12.64 -4.65 15.42
N TYR A 9 -12.67 -5.08 14.15
CA TYR A 9 -12.44 -6.48 13.81
C TYR A 9 -10.96 -6.88 13.86
N LEU A 10 -10.03 -5.97 13.53
CA LEU A 10 -8.60 -6.24 13.71
C LEU A 10 -8.27 -6.51 15.18
N ASP A 11 -8.80 -5.72 16.10
CA ASP A 11 -8.61 -5.93 17.54
C ASP A 11 -9.13 -7.31 17.98
N LYS A 12 -10.33 -7.71 17.51
CA LYS A 12 -10.88 -9.05 17.79
C LYS A 12 -10.01 -10.18 17.23
N LEU A 13 -9.49 -10.04 16.02
CA LEU A 13 -8.60 -11.05 15.42
C LEU A 13 -7.36 -11.28 16.30
N ILE A 14 -6.79 -10.21 16.85
CA ILE A 14 -5.58 -10.28 17.68
C ILE A 14 -5.90 -10.78 19.08
N THR A 15 -6.91 -10.20 19.73
CA THR A 15 -7.18 -10.41 21.16
C THR A 15 -8.06 -11.61 21.46
N GLU A 16 -9.06 -11.90 20.62
CA GLU A 16 -10.01 -13.00 20.84
C GLU A 16 -9.59 -14.26 20.09
N GLN A 17 -9.01 -14.12 18.89
CA GLN A 17 -8.68 -15.24 18.00
C GLN A 17 -7.20 -15.62 18.01
N GLY A 18 -6.35 -14.83 18.67
CA GLY A 18 -4.92 -15.12 18.84
C GLY A 18 -4.10 -15.02 17.55
N ILE A 19 -4.58 -14.30 16.54
CA ILE A 19 -3.86 -14.07 15.28
C ILE A 19 -2.60 -13.25 15.53
N GLN A 20 -1.49 -13.69 14.93
CA GLN A 20 -0.23 -12.97 14.93
C GLN A 20 -0.07 -12.19 13.62
N VAL A 21 -0.16 -10.86 13.71
CA VAL A 21 0.11 -10.00 12.55
C VAL A 21 1.62 -10.05 12.24
N ARG A 22 1.95 -10.20 10.96
CA ARG A 22 3.31 -10.23 10.43
C ARG A 22 3.41 -9.29 9.24
N GLU A 23 4.61 -8.75 9.04
CA GLU A 23 4.96 -7.94 7.89
C GLU A 23 5.88 -8.77 6.97
N PHE A 24 5.74 -8.59 5.66
CA PHE A 24 6.75 -9.09 4.72
C PHE A 24 8.04 -8.30 4.88
N ASN A 25 9.19 -8.93 4.68
CA ASN A 25 10.46 -8.21 4.68
C ASN A 25 10.65 -7.43 3.37
N ASP A 26 11.69 -6.60 3.35
CA ASP A 26 12.04 -5.77 2.20
C ASP A 26 12.25 -6.61 0.94
N ASP A 27 12.97 -7.74 1.02
CA ASP A 27 13.23 -8.63 -0.12
C ASP A 27 11.93 -9.11 -0.80
N VAL A 28 10.89 -9.43 -0.02
CA VAL A 28 9.60 -9.87 -0.56
C VAL A 28 8.85 -8.69 -1.19
N TYR A 29 8.92 -7.50 -0.60
CA TYR A 29 8.34 -6.29 -1.21
C TYR A 29 9.04 -5.90 -2.52
N ASP A 30 10.36 -6.03 -2.58
CA ASP A 30 11.15 -5.79 -3.79
C ASP A 30 10.75 -6.79 -4.89
N ALA A 31 10.63 -8.08 -4.54
CA ALA A 31 10.17 -9.11 -5.48
C ALA A 31 8.75 -8.86 -5.99
N PHE A 32 7.83 -8.33 -5.17
CA PHE A 32 6.51 -7.90 -5.64
C PHE A 32 6.60 -6.75 -6.65
N GLY A 33 7.52 -5.81 -6.43
CA GLY A 33 7.79 -4.70 -7.34
C GLY A 33 8.27 -5.18 -8.71
N GLU A 34 9.29 -6.04 -8.74
CA GLU A 34 9.83 -6.62 -9.96
C GLU A 34 8.78 -7.41 -10.74
N ALA A 35 8.02 -8.28 -10.06
CA ALA A 35 6.97 -9.06 -10.70
C ALA A 35 5.83 -8.18 -11.25
N ALA A 36 5.44 -7.14 -10.52
CA ALA A 36 4.42 -6.20 -10.98
C ALA A 36 4.89 -5.40 -12.20
N GLU A 37 6.16 -5.00 -12.25
CA GLU A 37 6.74 -4.32 -13.42
C GLU A 37 6.67 -5.21 -14.66
N ALA A 38 7.10 -6.48 -14.56
CA ALA A 38 7.04 -7.43 -15.66
C ALA A 38 5.60 -7.64 -16.20
N VAL A 39 4.60 -7.74 -15.31
CA VAL A 39 3.19 -7.84 -15.72
C VAL A 39 2.74 -6.57 -16.46
N PHE A 40 3.13 -5.39 -15.98
CA PHE A 40 2.76 -4.14 -16.65
C PHE A 40 3.47 -3.96 -17.99
N GLU A 41 4.70 -4.43 -18.17
CA GLU A 41 5.36 -4.44 -19.47
C GLU A 41 4.54 -5.22 -20.51
N GLU A 42 4.08 -6.41 -20.16
CA GLU A 42 3.23 -7.23 -21.02
C GLU A 42 1.88 -6.55 -21.32
N VAL A 43 1.21 -6.02 -20.27
CA VAL A 43 -0.08 -5.33 -20.41
C VAL A 43 0.03 -4.09 -21.30
N ARG A 44 1.11 -3.32 -21.17
CA ARG A 44 1.36 -2.14 -22.00
C ARG A 44 1.62 -2.52 -23.46
N ALA A 45 2.36 -3.61 -23.69
CA ALA A 45 2.65 -4.11 -25.03
C ALA A 45 1.40 -4.64 -25.76
N HIS A 46 0.37 -5.08 -25.01
CA HIS A 46 -0.86 -5.61 -25.59
C HIS A 46 -1.63 -4.60 -26.46
N SER A 47 -1.65 -3.31 -26.08
CA SER A 47 -2.31 -2.28 -26.91
C SER A 47 -1.87 -0.86 -26.57
N ASP A 48 -1.94 0.02 -27.56
CA ASP A 48 -1.70 1.46 -27.39
C ASP A 48 -2.65 2.11 -26.35
N LEU A 49 -3.92 1.65 -26.28
CA LEU A 49 -4.83 2.12 -25.22
C LEU A 49 -4.36 1.71 -23.82
N ALA A 50 -3.95 0.45 -23.63
CA ALA A 50 -3.43 -0.04 -22.36
C ALA A 50 -2.16 0.72 -21.95
N ASN A 51 -1.26 0.99 -22.90
CA ASN A 51 -0.07 1.80 -22.64
C ASN A 51 -0.42 3.20 -22.15
N ARG A 52 -1.31 3.93 -22.85
CA ARG A 52 -1.71 5.29 -22.42
C ARG A 52 -2.38 5.31 -21.04
N VAL A 53 -3.23 4.33 -20.75
CA VAL A 53 -3.87 4.22 -19.42
C VAL A 53 -2.81 3.99 -18.34
N HIS A 54 -1.85 3.10 -18.59
CA HIS A 54 -0.77 2.84 -17.64
C HIS A 54 0.12 4.09 -17.44
N GLU A 55 0.50 4.79 -18.50
CA GLU A 55 1.30 6.03 -18.40
C GLU A 55 0.58 7.11 -17.58
N SER A 56 -0.72 7.30 -17.82
CA SER A 56 -1.55 8.22 -17.04
C SER A 56 -1.58 7.82 -15.56
N PHE A 57 -1.85 6.54 -15.28
CA PHE A 57 -1.84 6.00 -13.92
C PHE A 57 -0.48 6.18 -13.22
N ALA A 58 0.62 5.81 -13.88
CA ALA A 58 1.97 5.87 -13.32
C ALA A 58 2.38 7.32 -13.00
N LYS A 59 2.02 8.27 -13.88
CA LYS A 59 2.22 9.70 -13.62
C LYS A 59 1.48 10.17 -12.38
N SER A 60 0.17 9.89 -12.29
CA SER A 60 -0.63 10.26 -11.13
C SER A 60 -0.13 9.60 -9.84
N ARG A 61 0.25 8.32 -9.89
CA ARG A 61 0.85 7.59 -8.76
C ARG A 61 2.11 8.28 -8.27
N ALA A 62 3.00 8.72 -9.17
CA ALA A 62 4.23 9.41 -8.79
C ALA A 62 3.96 10.80 -8.20
N GLU A 63 3.05 11.57 -8.77
CA GLU A 63 2.69 12.91 -8.28
C GLU A 63 2.05 12.86 -6.89
N VAL A 64 1.03 12.01 -6.73
CA VAL A 64 0.32 11.83 -5.45
C VAL A 64 1.24 11.18 -4.42
N GLY A 65 2.03 10.18 -4.80
CA GLY A 65 2.97 9.49 -3.92
C GLY A 65 4.01 10.44 -3.33
N ARG A 66 4.57 11.35 -4.14
CA ARG A 66 5.50 12.38 -3.64
C ARG A 66 4.85 13.28 -2.59
N TRP A 67 3.60 13.68 -2.78
CA TRP A 67 2.86 14.44 -1.78
C TRP A 67 2.62 13.62 -0.51
N MET A 68 2.17 12.37 -0.62
CA MET A 68 1.89 11.48 0.52
C MET A 68 3.14 11.22 1.39
N ASN A 69 4.33 11.15 0.78
CA ASN A 69 5.59 11.03 1.51
C ASN A 69 5.86 12.21 2.45
N LEU A 70 5.28 13.39 2.18
CA LEU A 70 5.46 14.61 2.96
C LEU A 70 4.27 14.92 3.88
N SER A 71 3.08 14.38 3.58
CA SER A 71 1.85 14.71 4.30
C SER A 71 1.41 13.60 5.25
N ASP A 72 0.55 12.70 4.79
CA ASP A 72 -0.20 11.78 5.64
C ASP A 72 0.69 10.70 6.25
N GLN A 73 1.63 10.15 5.48
CA GLN A 73 2.51 9.09 5.96
C GLN A 73 3.37 9.52 7.17
N PRO A 74 4.12 10.64 7.12
CA PRO A 74 4.91 11.08 8.27
C PRO A 74 4.01 11.52 9.43
N TYR A 75 2.90 12.21 9.17
CA TYR A 75 1.99 12.64 10.23
C TYR A 75 1.42 11.45 11.01
N LEU A 76 0.85 10.45 10.32
CA LEU A 76 0.27 9.27 10.97
C LEU A 76 1.32 8.50 11.76
N ARG A 77 2.52 8.31 11.20
CA ARG A 77 3.64 7.65 11.87
C ARG A 77 4.02 8.37 13.17
N GLN A 78 4.20 9.69 13.12
CA GLN A 78 4.61 10.48 14.28
C GLN A 78 3.52 10.58 15.34
N ARG A 79 2.28 10.83 14.92
CA ARG A 79 1.12 10.91 15.83
C ARG A 79 0.92 9.59 16.57
N ASN A 80 0.90 8.47 15.85
CA ASN A 80 0.69 7.16 16.46
C ASN A 80 1.84 6.79 17.42
N ARG A 81 3.09 7.15 17.07
CA ARG A 81 4.25 7.00 17.97
C ARG A 81 4.05 7.74 19.29
N VAL A 82 3.64 9.01 19.24
CA VAL A 82 3.43 9.84 20.44
C VAL A 82 2.26 9.33 21.27
N LEU A 83 1.20 8.86 20.63
CA LEU A 83 0.02 8.32 21.30
C LEU A 83 0.18 6.86 21.76
N GLY A 84 1.29 6.20 21.43
CA GLY A 84 1.52 4.79 21.77
C GLY A 84 0.58 3.80 21.06
N VAL A 85 -0.01 4.19 19.92
CA VAL A 85 -0.88 3.33 19.12
C VAL A 85 -0.04 2.26 18.44
N LYS A 86 -0.35 0.98 18.71
CA LYS A 86 0.35 -0.20 18.17
C LYS A 86 -0.66 -1.16 17.55
N VAL A 87 -0.16 -1.99 16.63
CA VAL A 87 -0.83 -3.20 16.15
C VAL A 87 -0.38 -4.37 17.02
#